data_AF-A0A9P7YJR8-F1
#
_entry.id   AF-A0A9P7YJR8-F1
#
_cell.length_a   1.000
_cell.length_b   1.000
_cell.length_c   1.000
_cell.angle_alpha   90.00
_cell.angle_beta   90.00
_cell.angle_gamma   90.00
#
_symmetry.space_group_name_H-M   'P 1'
#
loop_
_entity.id
_entity.type
_entity.pdbx_description
1 polymer ?
#
loop_
_entity_poly.entity_id
_entity_poly.type
_entity_poly.pdbx_seq_one_letter_code
_entity_poly.pdbx_strand_id
1 'polypeptide(L)'
;LDALCDLQICTGTAIVIAGFTQLGTMSRYHMVFILDYWSLTLNSFWAARAGYMLEDDMPYPARGWIRRFMLFISRALSIVFQVVLIRKEWDAQVSGQCYISHDRSTTKSDIFWV
;
A
#
# COMPACT_ATOMS: atom_id res chain seq x y z
N LEU A 1 -18.34 -5.55 12.77
CA LEU A 1 -17.01 -5.61 12.11
C LEU A 1 -17.02 -4.91 10.74
N ASP A 2 -18.03 -5.12 9.92
CA ASP A 2 -18.16 -4.59 8.56
C ASP A 2 -17.81 -3.12 8.31
N ALA A 3 -18.31 -2.19 9.13
CA ALA A 3 -18.01 -0.77 8.98
C ALA A 3 -16.53 -0.45 9.27
N LEU A 4 -15.90 -1.21 10.18
CA LEU A 4 -14.49 -1.04 10.51
C LEU A 4 -13.61 -1.51 9.35
N CYS A 5 -13.98 -2.59 8.66
CA CYS A 5 -13.30 -3.07 7.46
C CYS A 5 -13.38 -2.05 6.31
N ASP A 6 -14.58 -1.48 6.09
CA ASP A 6 -14.77 -0.43 5.08
C ASP A 6 -13.87 0.77 5.37
N LEU A 7 -13.72 1.13 6.66
CA LEU A 7 -12.82 2.20 7.09
C LEU A 7 -11.36 1.87 6.80
N GLN A 8 -10.89 0.63 7.01
CA GLN A 8 -9.51 0.23 6.70
C GLN A 8 -9.16 0.41 5.22
N ILE A 9 -10.06 0.05 4.29
CA ILE A 9 -9.84 0.29 2.85
C ILE A 9 -9.76 1.79 2.55
N CYS A 10 -10.68 2.58 3.12
CA CYS A 10 -10.69 4.03 2.94
C CYS A 10 -9.39 4.65 3.45
N THR A 11 -8.92 4.25 4.63
CA THR A 11 -7.67 4.73 5.22
C THR A 11 -6.46 4.32 4.37
N GLY A 12 -6.37 3.05 3.95
CA GLY A 12 -5.29 2.59 3.07
C GLY A 12 -5.23 3.35 1.75
N THR A 13 -6.40 3.62 1.15
CA THR A 13 -6.50 4.38 -0.10
C THR A 13 -6.09 5.84 0.11
N ALA A 14 -6.50 6.46 1.22
CA ALA A 14 -6.11 7.82 1.57
C ALA A 14 -4.60 7.95 1.80
N ILE A 15 -3.95 6.96 2.42
CA ILE A 15 -2.49 6.91 2.62
C ILE A 15 -1.76 6.95 1.27
N VAL A 16 -2.19 6.14 0.29
CA VAL A 16 -1.58 6.11 -1.05
C VAL A 16 -1.82 7.44 -1.78
N ILE A 17 -3.02 8.02 -1.70
CA ILE A 17 -3.33 9.33 -2.31
C ILE A 17 -2.46 10.44 -1.69
N ALA A 18 -2.27 10.44 -0.37
CA ALA A 18 -1.37 11.38 0.31
C ALA A 18 0.10 11.19 -0.12
N GLY A 19 0.51 9.95 -0.41
CA GLY A 19 1.81 9.68 -1.03
C GLY A 19 1.93 10.31 -2.43
N PHE A 20 0.87 10.21 -3.24
CA PHE A 20 0.86 10.79 -4.59
C PHE A 20 1.04 12.31 -4.59
N THR A 21 0.48 13.03 -3.61
CA THR A 21 0.60 14.49 -3.54
C THR A 21 2.01 14.97 -3.20
N GLN A 22 2.85 14.10 -2.62
CA GLN A 22 4.23 14.43 -2.20
C GLN A 22 5.32 13.69 -3.00
N LEU A 23 5.00 13.13 -4.16
CA LEU A 23 5.95 12.35 -4.98
C LEU A 23 7.25 13.10 -5.33
N GLY A 24 7.16 14.42 -5.55
CA GLY A 24 8.30 15.25 -5.94
C GLY A 24 9.33 15.48 -4.83
N THR A 25 8.91 15.47 -3.56
CA THR A 25 9.76 15.83 -2.41
C THR A 25 10.12 14.64 -1.53
N MET A 26 9.38 13.53 -1.60
CA MET A 26 9.61 12.35 -0.76
C MET A 26 10.86 11.56 -1.17
N SER A 27 11.65 11.14 -0.19
CA SER A 27 12.73 10.14 -0.43
C SER A 27 12.16 8.73 -0.63
N ARG A 28 12.99 7.80 -1.14
CA ARG A 28 12.59 6.41 -1.37
C ARG A 28 12.06 5.72 -0.10
N TYR A 29 12.59 6.04 1.09
CA TYR A 29 12.07 5.55 2.38
C TYR A 29 10.62 5.87 2.62
N HIS A 30 10.26 7.13 2.44
CA HIS A 30 8.90 7.59 2.72
C HIS A 30 7.92 6.83 1.81
N MET A 31 8.32 6.57 0.57
CA MET A 31 7.54 5.78 -0.37
C MET A 31 7.41 4.30 0.07
N VAL A 32 8.49 3.65 0.53
CA VAL A 32 8.42 2.28 1.08
C VAL A 32 7.52 2.24 2.32
N PHE A 33 7.70 3.18 3.24
CA PHE A 33 6.89 3.30 4.45
C PHE A 33 5.39 3.44 4.14
N ILE A 34 5.03 4.27 3.15
CA ILE A 34 3.64 4.40 2.68
C ILE A 34 3.07 3.06 2.21
N LEU A 35 3.85 2.30 1.44
CA LEU A 35 3.42 0.99 0.95
C LEU A 35 3.24 -0.03 2.07
N ASP A 36 4.11 -0.03 3.08
CA ASP A 36 3.98 -0.91 4.24
C ASP A 36 2.69 -0.61 5.02
N TYR A 37 2.38 0.67 5.26
CA TYR A 37 1.12 1.05 5.91
C TYR A 37 -0.11 0.70 5.08
N TRP A 38 -0.05 0.91 3.77
CA TRP A 38 -1.11 0.46 2.87
C TRP A 38 -1.28 -1.06 2.93
N SER A 39 -0.20 -1.83 2.89
CA SER A 39 -0.20 -3.29 3.01
C SER A 39 -0.82 -3.75 4.34
N LEU A 40 -0.49 -3.08 5.44
CA LEU A 40 -1.06 -3.36 6.76
C LEU A 40 -2.58 -3.14 6.79
N THR A 41 -3.07 -2.03 6.22
CA THR A 41 -4.53 -1.75 6.16
C THR A 41 -5.26 -2.76 5.28
N LEU A 42 -4.66 -3.18 4.17
CA LEU A 42 -5.22 -4.19 3.27
C LEU A 42 -5.25 -5.58 3.93
N ASN A 43 -4.17 -5.98 4.60
CA ASN A 43 -4.11 -7.24 5.36
C ASN A 43 -5.13 -7.25 6.50
N SER A 44 -5.27 -6.12 7.22
CA SER A 44 -6.28 -5.97 8.28
C SER A 44 -7.70 -6.11 7.73
N PHE A 45 -7.96 -5.53 6.55
CA PHE A 45 -9.24 -5.69 5.86
C PHE A 45 -9.52 -7.17 5.51
N TRP A 46 -8.55 -7.89 4.95
CA TRP A 46 -8.72 -9.30 4.60
C TRP A 46 -8.84 -10.21 5.82
N ALA A 47 -8.05 -9.98 6.87
CA ALA A 47 -8.13 -10.72 8.12
C ALA A 47 -9.51 -10.62 8.77
N ALA A 48 -10.11 -9.43 8.75
CA ALA A 48 -11.44 -9.20 9.30
C ALA A 48 -12.57 -9.75 8.41
N ARG A 49 -12.28 -10.14 7.16
CA ARG A 49 -13.27 -10.61 6.18
C ARG A 49 -13.17 -12.11 5.83
N ALA A 50 -12.23 -12.85 6.41
CA ALA A 50 -12.01 -14.28 6.13
C ALA A 50 -13.26 -15.18 6.30
N GLY A 51 -14.30 -14.74 7.03
CA GLY A 51 -15.55 -15.49 7.22
C GLY A 51 -16.75 -15.08 6.36
N TYR A 52 -16.79 -13.87 5.79
CA TYR A 52 -18.05 -13.25 5.30
C TYR A 52 -18.19 -13.17 3.76
N MET A 53 -17.25 -13.69 2.98
CA MET A 53 -17.38 -13.77 1.51
C MET A 53 -18.04 -15.07 1.02
N LEU A 54 -18.22 -16.07 1.89
CA LEU A 54 -18.81 -17.36 1.55
C LEU A 54 -20.31 -17.47 1.89
N GLU A 55 -20.83 -16.55 2.69
CA GLU A 55 -22.28 -16.42 2.91
C GLU A 55 -22.88 -15.57 1.79
N ASP A 56 -23.41 -16.25 0.77
CA ASP A 56 -24.09 -15.66 -0.40
C ASP A 56 -25.42 -14.93 -0.03
N ASP A 57 -25.86 -14.99 1.22
CA ASP A 57 -27.13 -14.43 1.71
C ASP A 57 -27.01 -12.98 2.23
N MET A 58 -26.24 -12.12 1.55
CA MET A 58 -26.16 -10.70 1.93
C MET A 58 -27.31 -9.88 1.30
N PRO A 59 -28.18 -9.24 2.09
CA PRO A 59 -29.38 -8.52 1.60
C PRO A 59 -29.11 -7.26 0.75
N TYR A 60 -27.85 -6.88 0.52
CA TYR A 60 -27.47 -5.64 -0.17
C TYR A 60 -26.38 -5.85 -1.24
N PRO A 61 -26.74 -6.25 -2.47
CA PRO A 61 -25.77 -6.54 -3.54
C PRO A 61 -24.93 -5.31 -3.94
N ALA A 62 -25.52 -4.10 -3.87
CA ALA A 62 -24.82 -2.86 -4.20
C ALA A 62 -23.64 -2.58 -3.25
N ARG A 63 -23.77 -2.88 -1.96
CA ARG A 63 -22.70 -2.68 -0.96
C ARG A 63 -21.51 -3.61 -1.24
N GLY A 64 -21.78 -4.85 -1.63
CA GLY A 64 -20.75 -5.80 -2.04
C GLY A 64 -19.99 -5.33 -3.28
N TRP A 65 -20.71 -4.79 -4.27
CA TRP A 65 -20.13 -4.25 -5.50
C TRP A 65 -19.25 -3.02 -5.25
N ILE A 66 -19.73 -2.04 -4.47
CA ILE A 66 -18.97 -0.82 -4.11
C ILE A 66 -17.66 -1.18 -3.40
N ARG A 67 -17.70 -2.15 -2.48
CA ARG A 67 -16.50 -2.63 -1.78
C ARG A 67 -15.48 -3.23 -2.74
N ARG A 68 -15.93 -4.07 -3.69
CA ARG A 68 -15.04 -4.66 -4.72
C ARG A 68 -14.44 -3.57 -5.60
N PHE A 69 -15.24 -2.57 -5.97
CA PHE A 69 -14.79 -1.43 -6.75
C PHE A 69 -13.74 -0.57 -6.01
N MET A 70 -13.96 -0.28 -4.72
CA MET A 70 -12.97 0.43 -3.89
C MET A 70 -11.66 -0.34 -3.75
N LEU A 71 -11.73 -1.66 -3.54
CA LEU A 71 -10.55 -2.52 -3.52
C LEU A 71 -9.79 -2.48 -4.84
N PHE A 72 -10.50 -2.53 -5.95
CA PHE A 72 -9.91 -2.43 -7.28
C PHE A 72 -9.16 -1.11 -7.46
N ILE A 73 -9.78 0.02 -7.11
CA ILE A 73 -9.15 1.35 -7.17
C ILE A 73 -7.93 1.42 -6.26
N SER A 74 -8.06 0.98 -4.99
CA SER A 74 -6.97 0.99 -4.01
C SER A 74 -5.77 0.19 -4.51
N ARG A 75 -6.02 -0.99 -5.09
CA ARG A 75 -4.96 -1.84 -5.67
C ARG A 75 -4.34 -1.20 -6.92
N ALA A 76 -5.14 -0.64 -7.81
CA ALA A 76 -4.65 0.04 -9.01
C ALA A 76 -3.73 1.23 -8.65
N LEU A 77 -4.15 2.07 -7.69
CA LEU A 77 -3.34 3.17 -7.17
C LEU A 77 -2.02 2.69 -6.58
N SER A 78 -2.04 1.63 -5.78
CA SER A 78 -0.83 1.06 -5.19
C SER A 78 0.14 0.51 -6.25
N ILE A 79 -0.37 -0.16 -7.30
CA ILE A 79 0.47 -0.64 -8.41
C ILE A 79 1.18 0.54 -9.09
N VAL A 80 0.46 1.63 -9.37
CA VAL A 80 1.07 2.82 -9.97
C VAL A 80 2.13 3.40 -9.04
N PHE A 81 1.87 3.44 -7.73
CA PHE A 81 2.83 3.94 -6.73
C PHE A 81 4.11 3.07 -6.67
N GLN A 82 3.97 1.74 -6.73
CA GLN A 82 5.10 0.80 -6.77
C GLN A 82 5.95 0.98 -8.04
N VAL A 83 5.33 1.21 -9.21
CA VAL A 83 6.06 1.50 -10.45
C VAL A 83 6.90 2.76 -10.31
N VAL A 84 6.39 3.80 -9.63
CA VAL A 84 7.14 5.02 -9.34
C VAL A 84 8.27 4.76 -8.36
N LEU A 85 8.03 3.98 -7.31
CA LEU A 85 9.04 3.60 -6.32
C LEU A 85 10.23 2.86 -6.95
N ILE A 86 9.99 1.87 -7.81
CA ILE A 86 11.05 1.08 -8.48
C ILE A 86 11.95 1.96 -9.35
N ARG A 87 11.39 3.02 -9.94
CA ARG A 87 12.14 3.99 -10.77
C ARG A 87 12.93 5.01 -9.94
N LYS A 88 12.67 5.13 -8.63
CA LYS A 88 13.35 6.09 -7.78
C LYS A 88 14.63 5.48 -7.25
N GLU A 89 15.76 6.14 -7.50
CA GLU A 89 17.06 5.66 -7.04
C GLU A 89 17.22 5.81 -5.53
N TRP A 90 18.00 4.90 -4.94
CA TRP A 90 18.49 4.98 -3.58
C TRP A 90 19.63 6.00 -3.53
N ASP A 91 19.46 7.13 -2.83
CA ASP A 91 20.52 8.13 -2.73
C ASP A 91 21.52 7.75 -1.63
N ALA A 92 22.60 7.09 -2.02
CA ALA A 92 23.65 6.60 -1.11
C ALA A 92 24.55 7.72 -0.55
N GLN A 93 24.43 8.95 -1.06
CA GLN A 93 25.35 10.05 -0.74
C GLN A 93 24.82 11.03 0.32
N VAL A 94 23.54 10.95 0.69
CA VAL A 94 22.94 11.83 1.71
C VAL A 94 22.77 11.06 3.03
N SER A 95 23.52 11.48 4.06
CA SER A 95 23.43 10.86 5.39
C SER A 95 22.02 11.04 5.98
N GLY A 96 21.43 9.94 6.45
CA GLY A 96 20.02 9.89 6.90
C GLY A 96 19.12 9.05 5.98
N GLN A 97 19.67 8.51 4.88
CA GLN A 97 18.94 7.76 3.87
C GLN A 97 19.55 6.38 3.51
N CYS A 98 20.08 5.58 4.45
CA CYS A 98 20.48 4.17 4.21
C CYS A 98 20.00 3.21 5.33
N TYR A 99 19.48 2.03 4.96
CA TYR A 99 18.98 1.01 5.89
C TYR A 99 20.18 0.41 6.62
N ILE A 100 21.35 0.34 5.96
CA ILE A 100 22.66 0.02 6.54
C ILE A 100 23.74 0.75 5.73
N SER A 101 24.59 1.58 6.35
CA SER A 101 25.67 2.34 5.69
C SER A 101 26.83 1.48 5.17
N HIS A 102 26.82 0.18 5.47
CA HIS A 102 27.87 -0.80 5.19
C HIS A 102 27.38 -2.01 4.37
N ASP A 103 26.20 -1.95 3.76
CA ASP A 103 25.75 -3.04 2.91
C ASP A 103 26.55 -3.07 1.59
N ARG A 104 27.06 -4.26 1.25
CA ARG A 104 27.79 -4.56 0.00
C ARG A 104 26.95 -5.38 -0.98
N SER A 105 25.64 -5.49 -0.75
CA SER A 105 24.76 -6.21 -1.65
C SER A 105 24.73 -5.55 -3.03
N THR A 106 24.69 -6.37 -4.09
CA THR A 106 24.66 -5.93 -5.50
C THR A 106 23.51 -4.96 -5.75
N THR A 107 23.72 -3.95 -6.61
CA THR A 107 22.85 -2.79 -6.95
C THR A 107 21.41 -3.08 -7.42
N LYS A 108 20.90 -4.29 -7.23
CA LYS A 108 19.52 -4.73 -7.56
C LYS A 108 18.88 -5.60 -6.46
N SER A 109 19.56 -5.84 -5.34
CA SER A 109 19.02 -6.59 -4.19
C SER A 109 17.89 -5.82 -3.47
N ASP A 110 17.84 -4.51 -3.66
CA ASP A 110 16.86 -3.58 -3.10
C ASP A 110 15.44 -3.76 -3.67
N ILE A 111 15.27 -4.57 -4.71
CA ILE A 111 13.96 -5.00 -5.22
C ILE A 111 13.27 -6.03 -4.31
N PHE A 112 14.03 -6.81 -3.52
CA PHE A 112 13.45 -7.83 -2.64
C PHE A 112 12.72 -7.24 -1.44
N TRP A 113 12.95 -5.96 -1.16
CA TRP A 113 12.42 -5.23 -0.02
C TRP A 113 11.26 -4.29 -0.40
N VAL A 114 10.76 -4.39 -1.63
CA VAL A 114 9.59 -3.67 -2.17
C VAL A 114 8.49 -4.67 -2.49
#